data_AF-A0A426XJ41-F1
#
_entry.id   AF-A0A426XJ41-F1
#
_cell.length_a   1.000
_cell.length_b   1.000
_cell.length_c   1.000
_cell.angle_alpha   90.00
_cell.angle_beta   90.00
_cell.angle_gamma   90.00
#
_symmetry.space_group_name_H-M   'P 1'
#
loop_
_entity.id
_entity.type
_entity.pdbx_description
1 polymer ?
#
loop_
_entity_poly.entity_id
_entity_poly.type
_entity_poly.pdbx_seq_one_letter_code
_entity_poly.pdbx_strand_id
1 'polypeptide(L)'
;MGDVEHRELHNAYGYYFHMATSNGLLKRGNGKDRPFVLSRAVFAGSQRYGAIWTGDNSADWDHLRVSVPMILNLGLTGMSFSG
;
A
#
# COMPACT_ATOMS: atom_id res chain seq x y z
N MET A 1 2.80 -4.93 -24.50
CA MET A 1 2.44 -5.34 -23.12
C MET A 1 1.10 -6.04 -23.22
N GLY A 2 0.99 -7.36 -23.15
CA GLY A 2 1.96 -8.42 -22.89
C GLY A 2 1.12 -9.66 -22.58
N ASP A 3 1.42 -10.79 -23.21
CA ASP A 3 0.75 -12.09 -22.98
C ASP A 3 1.11 -12.66 -21.60
N VAL A 4 0.80 -11.89 -20.55
CA VAL A 4 1.03 -12.24 -19.16
C VAL A 4 -0.33 -12.48 -18.54
N GLU A 5 -0.50 -13.64 -17.95
CA GLU A 5 -1.77 -14.00 -17.34
C GLU A 5 -1.92 -13.32 -15.98
N HIS A 6 -3.17 -13.09 -15.59
CA HIS A 6 -3.49 -12.47 -14.30
C HIS A 6 -2.81 -13.16 -13.11
N ARG A 7 -2.68 -14.51 -13.14
CA ARG A 7 -2.04 -15.29 -12.07
C ARG A 7 -0.59 -14.89 -11.80
N GLU A 8 0.11 -14.38 -12.82
CA GLU A 8 1.53 -14.02 -12.72
C GLU A 8 1.73 -12.66 -12.06
N LEU A 9 0.72 -11.78 -12.10
CA LEU A 9 0.81 -10.39 -11.62
C LEU A 9 -0.21 -10.02 -10.55
N HIS A 10 -1.11 -10.92 -10.16
CA HIS A 10 -2.22 -10.64 -9.25
C HIS A 10 -1.79 -9.81 -8.02
N ASN A 11 -0.77 -10.28 -7.30
CA ASN A 11 -0.27 -9.61 -6.09
C ASN A 11 0.44 -8.28 -6.36
N ALA A 12 1.00 -8.10 -7.55
CA ALA A 12 1.69 -6.87 -7.94
C ALA A 12 0.73 -5.81 -8.52
N TYR A 13 -0.50 -6.17 -8.87
CA TYR A 13 -1.47 -5.25 -9.46
C TYR A 13 -1.72 -4.02 -8.57
N GLY A 14 -1.97 -4.24 -7.28
CA GLY A 14 -2.18 -3.17 -6.31
C GLY A 14 -0.97 -2.25 -6.16
N TYR A 15 0.24 -2.80 -6.21
CA TYR A 15 1.49 -2.04 -6.21
C TYR A 15 1.59 -1.09 -7.41
N TYR A 16 1.27 -1.57 -8.62
CA TYR A 16 1.33 -0.74 -9.82
C TYR A 16 0.28 0.37 -9.80
N PHE A 17 -0.92 0.10 -9.26
CA PHE A 17 -1.95 1.11 -9.07
C PHE A 17 -1.48 2.20 -8.11
N HIS A 18 -0.96 1.83 -6.93
CA HIS A 18 -0.44 2.76 -5.93
C HIS A 18 0.70 3.63 -6.48
N MET A 19 1.64 3.00 -7.20
CA MET A 19 2.75 3.68 -7.88
C MET A 19 2.25 4.69 -8.92
N ALA A 20 1.31 4.29 -9.77
CA ALA A 20 0.77 5.16 -10.82
C ALA A 20 0.10 6.40 -10.22
N THR A 21 -0.70 6.24 -9.17
CA THR A 21 -1.36 7.35 -8.47
C THR A 21 -0.34 8.29 -7.81
N SER A 22 0.65 7.74 -7.09
CA SER A 22 1.72 8.53 -6.47
C SER A 22 2.50 9.35 -7.50
N ASN A 23 2.88 8.73 -8.62
CA ASN A 23 3.56 9.40 -9.72
C ASN A 23 2.67 10.47 -10.40
N GLY A 24 1.37 10.23 -10.49
CA GLY A 24 0.40 11.22 -10.99
C GLY A 24 0.35 12.48 -10.13
N LEU A 25 0.35 12.33 -8.80
CA LEU A 25 0.39 13.46 -7.87
C LEU A 25 1.72 14.23 -7.95
N LEU A 26 2.85 13.51 -8.01
CA LEU A 26 4.16 14.12 -8.24
C LEU A 26 4.17 14.93 -9.54
N LYS A 27 3.65 14.37 -10.63
CA LYS A 27 3.58 15.05 -11.93
C LYS A 27 2.71 16.31 -11.86
N ARG A 28 1.56 16.25 -11.19
CA ARG A 28 0.67 17.42 -10.99
C ARG A 28 1.38 18.54 -10.23
N GLY A 29 2.18 18.20 -9.22
CA GLY A 29 2.98 19.15 -8.43
C GLY A 29 4.30 19.57 -9.09
N ASN A 30 4.53 19.27 -10.38
CA ASN A 30 5.80 19.50 -11.07
C ASN A 30 7.02 18.93 -10.31
N GLY A 31 6.85 17.81 -9.62
CA GLY A 31 7.86 17.14 -8.81
C GLY A 31 8.20 17.84 -7.47
N LYS A 32 7.49 18.91 -7.10
CA LYS A 32 7.77 19.69 -5.88
C LYS A 32 6.99 19.19 -4.67
N ASP A 33 5.78 18.69 -4.89
CA ASP A 33 4.89 18.24 -3.81
C ASP A 33 5.05 16.74 -3.58
N ARG A 34 5.34 16.35 -2.32
CA ARG A 34 5.38 14.93 -1.95
C ARG A 34 3.97 14.34 -2.01
N PRO A 35 3.79 13.17 -2.66
CA PRO A 35 2.48 12.56 -2.80
C PRO A 35 2.04 11.94 -1.48
N PHE A 36 0.73 11.95 -1.24
CA PHE A 36 0.08 11.14 -0.21
C PHE A 36 -1.00 10.30 -0.89
N VAL A 37 -0.80 8.98 -0.86
CA VAL A 37 -1.74 8.00 -1.40
C VAL A 37 -1.84 6.85 -0.40
N LEU A 38 -3.06 6.54 0.02
CA LEU A 38 -3.36 5.40 0.87
C LEU A 38 -3.81 4.23 -0.02
N SER A 39 -3.22 3.05 0.14
CA SER A 39 -3.59 1.84 -0.60
C SER A 39 -4.01 0.71 0.34
N ARG A 40 -4.97 -0.12 -0.09
CA ARG A 40 -5.34 -1.36 0.62
C ARG A 40 -4.49 -2.55 0.20
N ALA A 41 -4.23 -2.67 -1.10
CA ALA A 41 -3.40 -3.74 -1.66
C ALA A 41 -1.94 -3.32 -1.71
N VAL A 42 -1.04 -4.25 -1.43
CA VAL A 42 0.39 -4.00 -1.23
C VAL A 42 1.22 -5.15 -1.80
N PHE A 43 2.42 -4.83 -2.29
CA PHE A 43 3.45 -5.82 -2.63
C PHE A 43 4.82 -5.31 -2.16
N ALA A 44 5.85 -6.16 -2.21
CA ALA A 44 7.20 -5.73 -1.87
C ALA A 44 7.61 -4.48 -2.67
N GLY A 45 7.96 -3.40 -1.98
CA GLY A 45 8.31 -2.12 -2.58
C GLY A 45 7.24 -1.02 -2.50
N SER A 46 6.00 -1.35 -2.13
CA SER A 46 4.91 -0.37 -1.97
C SER A 46 5.22 0.75 -0.96
N GLN A 47 6.14 0.54 0.00
CA GLN A 47 6.56 1.57 0.97
C GLN A 47 7.12 2.84 0.32
N ARG A 48 7.50 2.78 -0.96
CA ARG A 48 7.96 3.94 -1.73
C ARG A 48 6.85 4.90 -2.16
N TYR A 49 5.59 4.47 -2.12
CA TYR A 49 4.48 5.18 -2.79
C TYR A 49 3.39 5.71 -1.85
N GLY A 50 3.47 5.40 -0.54
CA GLY A 50 2.61 6.01 0.45
C GLY A 50 2.22 5.07 1.58
N ALA A 51 1.07 5.36 2.19
CA ALA A 51 0.55 4.63 3.33
C ALA A 51 -0.24 3.38 2.90
N ILE A 52 -0.37 2.44 3.82
CA ILE A 52 -1.26 1.28 3.73
C ILE A 52 -2.12 1.16 4.97
N TRP A 53 -3.29 0.53 4.86
CA TRP A 53 -4.09 0.17 6.03
C TRP A 53 -4.57 -1.28 6.00
N THR A 54 -4.94 -1.81 7.16
CA THR A 54 -5.29 -3.24 7.33
C THR A 54 -6.63 -3.67 6.73
N GLY A 55 -7.31 -2.79 5.99
CA GLY A 55 -8.60 -3.07 5.37
C GLY A 55 -9.77 -2.90 6.33
N ASP A 56 -10.83 -3.63 6.04
CA ASP A 56 -12.11 -3.53 6.75
C ASP A 56 -12.01 -4.31 8.08
N ASN A 57 -11.99 -3.61 9.21
CA ASN A 57 -11.99 -4.19 10.56
C ASN A 57 -13.37 -4.07 11.23
N SER A 58 -13.51 -4.65 12.43
CA SER A 58 -14.73 -4.52 13.24
C SER A 58 -14.48 -3.69 14.50
N ALA A 59 -15.53 -3.06 15.00
CA ALA A 59 -15.50 -2.22 16.21
C ALA A 59 -15.60 -3.07 17.48
N ASP A 60 -14.62 -3.96 17.69
CA ASP A 60 -14.51 -4.81 18.88
C ASP A 60 -13.07 -4.85 19.43
N TRP A 61 -12.95 -5.35 20.66
CA TRP A 61 -11.68 -5.38 21.39
C TRP A 61 -10.65 -6.34 20.77
N ASP A 62 -11.11 -7.38 20.08
CA ASP A 62 -10.23 -8.35 19.44
C ASP A 62 -9.56 -7.73 18.20
N HIS A 63 -10.31 -6.95 17.42
CA HIS A 63 -9.78 -6.18 16.30
C HIS A 63 -8.84 -5.06 16.75
N LEU A 64 -9.14 -4.41 17.88
CA LEU A 64 -8.18 -3.47 18.47
C LEU A 64 -6.87 -4.20 18.84
N ARG A 65 -6.97 -5.35 19.51
CA ARG A 65 -5.81 -6.14 19.93
C ARG A 65 -4.98 -6.64 18.74
N VAL A 66 -5.62 -7.10 17.66
CA VAL A 66 -4.91 -7.67 16.49
C VAL A 66 -4.26 -6.60 15.61
N SER A 67 -4.69 -5.34 15.69
CA SER A 67 -4.08 -4.24 14.92
C SER A 67 -2.58 -4.07 15.21
N VAL A 68 -2.16 -4.21 16.48
CA VAL A 68 -0.77 -4.06 16.92
C VAL A 68 0.17 -5.07 16.23
N PRO A 69 -0.03 -6.41 16.33
CA PRO A 69 0.83 -7.35 15.64
C PRO A 69 0.77 -7.23 14.11
N MET A 70 -0.37 -6.83 13.52
CA MET A 70 -0.48 -6.60 12.08
C MET A 70 0.43 -5.45 11.61
N ILE A 71 0.37 -4.29 12.29
CA ILE A 71 1.19 -3.12 11.97
C ILE A 71 2.68 -3.42 12.21
N LEU A 72 3.01 -4.14 13.29
CA LEU A 72 4.40 -4.54 13.55
C LEU A 72 4.96 -5.47 12.46
N ASN A 73 4.17 -6.44 11.99
CA ASN A 73 4.58 -7.31 10.88
C ASN A 73 4.79 -6.54 9.57
N LEU A 74 3.91 -5.57 9.27
CA LEU A 74 4.08 -4.67 8.13
C LEU A 74 5.37 -3.82 8.29
N GLY A 75 5.63 -3.28 9.48
CA GLY A 75 6.85 -2.54 9.78
C GLY A 75 8.13 -3.37 9.62
N LEU A 76 8.14 -4.60 10.14
CA LEU A 76 9.28 -5.54 10.00
C LEU A 76 9.58 -5.91 8.53
N THR A 77 8.57 -5.88 7.67
CA THR A 77 8.70 -6.15 6.23
C THR A 77 8.92 -4.88 5.39
N GLY A 78 9.16 -3.73 6.04
CA GLY A 78 9.53 -2.47 5.41
C GLY A 78 8.38 -1.51 5.13
N MET A 79 7.15 -1.85 5.52
CA MET A 79 5.95 -1.01 5.37
C MET A 79 5.67 -0.20 6.64
N SER A 80 6.56 0.74 6.95
CA SER A 80 6.51 1.53 8.18
C SER A 80 5.34 2.51 8.27
N PHE A 81 4.77 2.93 7.14
CA PHE A 81 3.61 3.82 7.10
C PHE A 81 2.31 2.99 7.01
N SER A 82 1.96 2.32 8.10
CA SER A 82 0.79 1.44 8.21
C SER A 82 -0.09 1.75 9.42
N GLY A 83 -1.38 1.41 9.34
CA GLY A 83 -2.38 1.64 10.37
C GLY A 83 -3.68 0.88 10.16
#